data_AF-A0A7Y1VLT9-F1
#
_entry.id   AF-A0A7Y1VLT9-F1
#
_cell.length_a   1.000
_cell.length_b   1.000
_cell.length_c   1.000
_cell.angle_alpha   90.00
_cell.angle_beta   90.00
_cell.angle_gamma   90.00
#
_symmetry.space_group_name_H-M   'P 1'
#
loop_
_entity.id
_entity.type
_entity.pdbx_description
1 polymer ?
#
loop_
_entity_poly.entity_id
_entity_poly.type
_entity_poly.pdbx_seq_one_letter_code
_entity_poly.pdbx_strand_id
1 'polypeptide(L)'
;MLHKTLSDSDFSKQNNLTFDSLNAFKNEWNSILLKERNIRVRPNVDDKIITSWNALLIDGFIDAYNAFGNPSYLQKAKDAMAFLLNNAYTNNRLVHSYKEGSKQTEGFLEDYAFLSKASLSMYAATLDTTYLELGNSLMTIIQDRFEDESSGMFRYNEDNSLISKIIKTDDGVLPSPNTIVAQNLLELGHLYYDTAQLDKAQSMMITILPRVEEAMNNYAQWSSLMLATAFPFYEVVVVGPNASSLISELHKEYIPNALIAGSSTQSELPLYEDRYFEDGTYIYVCFNNTCKLPVETTSDAMRQLRSFQRN
;
A
#
# COMPACT_ATOMS: atom_id res chain seq x y z
N MET A 1 4.24 33.21 11.03
CA MET A 1 5.55 33.48 10.37
C MET A 1 5.98 32.18 9.69
N LEU A 2 5.86 32.06 8.36
CA LEU A 2 6.07 30.79 7.64
C LEU A 2 7.55 30.42 7.43
N HIS A 3 8.45 31.37 7.68
CA HIS A 3 9.89 31.15 7.63
C HIS A 3 10.50 31.62 8.95
N LYS A 4 11.17 30.71 9.66
CA LYS A 4 11.92 30.99 10.89
C LYS A 4 13.39 30.67 10.61
N THR A 5 14.26 31.65 10.82
CA THR A 5 15.72 31.44 10.71
C THR A 5 16.35 31.04 12.05
N LEU A 6 15.61 31.15 13.14
CA LEU A 6 16.04 30.86 14.51
C LEU A 6 14.97 30.03 15.22
N SER A 7 15.41 29.22 16.20
CA SER A 7 14.50 28.57 17.12
C SER A 7 13.77 29.60 17.98
N ASP A 8 12.61 29.23 18.52
CA ASP A 8 11.86 30.12 19.42
C ASP A 8 12.66 30.43 20.69
N SER A 9 13.51 29.50 21.14
CA SER A 9 14.43 29.72 22.28
C SER A 9 15.50 30.76 21.97
N ASP A 10 16.16 30.64 20.81
CA ASP A 10 17.24 31.55 20.42
C ASP A 10 16.71 32.95 20.12
N PHE A 11 15.56 33.04 19.46
CA PHE A 11 14.89 34.31 19.20
C PHE A 11 14.49 35.00 20.51
N SER A 12 13.92 34.26 21.47
CA SER A 12 13.58 34.78 22.80
C SER A 12 14.80 35.31 23.54
N LYS A 13 15.92 34.58 23.53
CA LYS A 13 17.18 35.01 24.17
C LYS A 13 17.74 36.29 23.52
N GLN A 14 17.81 36.34 22.19
CA GLN A 14 18.36 37.49 21.46
C GLN A 14 17.54 38.77 21.67
N ASN A 15 16.23 38.64 21.85
CA ASN A 15 15.30 39.76 21.98
C ASN A 15 14.88 40.03 23.43
N ASN A 16 15.51 39.36 24.41
CA ASN A 16 15.17 39.48 25.84
C ASN A 16 13.67 39.26 26.12
N LEU A 17 13.06 38.27 25.45
CA LEU A 17 11.66 37.89 25.62
C LEU A 17 11.53 36.60 26.42
N THR A 18 10.49 36.51 27.23
CA THR A 18 10.04 35.22 27.77
C THR A 18 9.36 34.40 26.66
N PHE A 19 9.26 33.09 26.86
CA PHE A 19 8.57 32.21 25.92
C PHE A 19 7.07 32.55 25.82
N ASP A 20 6.45 32.89 26.96
CA ASP A 20 5.04 33.28 27.02
C ASP A 20 4.77 34.59 26.27
N SER A 21 5.64 35.60 26.43
CA SER A 21 5.52 36.86 25.68
C SER A 21 5.68 36.64 24.17
N LEU A 22 6.63 35.79 23.75
CA LEU A 22 6.80 35.45 22.34
C LEU A 22 5.57 34.73 21.76
N ASN A 23 4.96 33.82 22.52
CA ASN A 23 3.73 33.13 22.10
C ASN A 23 2.54 34.09 22.03
N ALA A 24 2.41 35.01 22.97
CA ALA A 24 1.39 36.05 22.94
C ALA A 24 1.51 36.90 21.66
N PHE A 25 2.73 37.37 21.33
CA PHE A 25 2.97 38.12 20.09
C PHE A 25 2.67 37.29 18.84
N LYS A 26 3.06 36.01 18.79
CA LYS A 26 2.74 35.15 17.65
C LYS A 26 1.25 35.00 17.44
N ASN A 27 0.49 34.83 18.51
CA ASN A 27 -0.97 34.71 18.44
C ASN A 27 -1.60 36.01 17.93
N GLU A 28 -1.14 37.16 18.44
CA GLU A 28 -1.57 38.48 17.99
C GLU A 28 -1.24 38.69 16.51
N TRP A 29 0.01 38.48 16.09
CA TRP A 29 0.44 38.61 14.70
C TRP A 29 -0.33 37.68 13.78
N ASN A 30 -0.52 36.40 14.16
CA ASN A 30 -1.30 35.46 13.38
C ASN A 30 -2.75 35.92 13.26
N SER A 31 -3.35 36.48 14.31
CA SER A 31 -4.72 37.04 14.27
C SER A 31 -4.83 38.22 13.31
N ILE A 32 -3.90 39.19 13.39
CA ILE A 32 -3.85 40.35 12.49
C ILE A 32 -3.66 39.89 11.04
N LEU A 33 -2.68 39.02 10.78
CA LEU A 33 -2.38 38.52 9.44
C LEU A 33 -3.52 37.65 8.88
N LEU A 34 -4.20 36.86 9.72
CA LEU A 34 -5.35 36.07 9.31
C LEU A 34 -6.54 36.95 8.93
N LYS A 35 -6.78 38.04 9.69
CA LYS A 35 -7.81 39.03 9.35
C LYS A 35 -7.57 39.65 7.98
N GLU A 36 -6.34 40.13 7.72
CA GLU A 36 -5.96 40.68 6.41
C GLU A 36 -6.00 39.63 5.29
N ARG A 37 -5.57 38.39 5.56
CA ARG A 37 -5.64 37.28 4.60
C ARG A 37 -7.08 36.95 4.20
N ASN A 38 -8.02 37.01 5.13
CA ASN A 38 -9.43 36.70 4.88
C ASN A 38 -10.15 37.75 4.01
N ILE A 39 -9.57 38.94 3.81
CA ILE A 39 -10.08 39.96 2.87
C ILE A 39 -9.77 39.58 1.42
N ARG A 40 -8.72 38.77 1.20
CA ARG A 40 -8.31 38.35 -0.15
C ARG A 40 -9.28 37.29 -0.68
N VAL A 41 -9.60 37.39 -1.96
CA VAL A 41 -10.29 36.29 -2.67
C VAL A 41 -9.43 35.03 -2.53
N ARG A 42 -10.01 33.97 -1.97
CA ARG A 42 -9.29 32.69 -1.83
C ARG A 42 -9.02 32.13 -3.23
N PRO A 43 -7.84 31.54 -3.47
CA PRO A 43 -7.63 30.75 -4.68
C PRO A 43 -8.71 29.67 -4.78
N ASN A 44 -9.12 29.33 -6.00
CA ASN A 44 -9.96 28.16 -6.21
C ASN A 44 -9.26 26.94 -5.60
N VAL A 45 -10.01 26.16 -4.83
CA VAL A 45 -9.52 24.89 -4.30
C VAL A 45 -9.76 23.85 -5.38
N ASP A 46 -8.71 23.10 -5.74
CA ASP A 46 -8.92 21.87 -6.49
C ASP A 46 -9.46 20.83 -5.50
N ASP A 47 -10.75 20.54 -5.65
CA ASP A 47 -11.53 19.61 -4.85
C ASP A 47 -11.62 18.22 -5.52
N LYS A 48 -10.84 17.99 -6.58
CA LYS A 48 -10.75 16.69 -7.24
C LYS A 48 -10.15 15.66 -6.33
N ILE A 49 -10.75 14.48 -6.36
CA ILE A 49 -10.29 13.29 -5.67
C ILE A 49 -9.78 12.34 -6.74
N ILE A 50 -8.47 12.13 -6.78
CA ILE A 50 -7.82 11.24 -7.75
C ILE A 50 -7.70 9.86 -7.13
N THR A 51 -8.20 8.84 -7.82
CA THR A 51 -8.30 7.47 -7.31
C THR A 51 -6.93 6.90 -6.98
N SER A 52 -5.97 6.95 -7.90
CA SER A 52 -4.61 6.47 -7.65
C SER A 52 -3.92 7.16 -6.46
N TRP A 53 -4.10 8.48 -6.29
CA TRP A 53 -3.49 9.21 -5.18
C TRP A 53 -4.12 8.86 -3.83
N ASN A 54 -5.44 8.64 -3.81
CA ASN A 54 -6.13 8.23 -2.59
C ASN A 54 -5.82 6.77 -2.25
N ALA A 55 -5.60 5.90 -3.24
CA ALA A 55 -5.13 4.55 -3.02
C ALA A 55 -3.72 4.54 -2.36
N LEU A 56 -2.79 5.37 -2.85
CA LEU A 56 -1.49 5.54 -2.20
C LEU A 56 -1.62 6.12 -0.78
N LEU A 57 -2.57 7.04 -0.57
CA LEU A 57 -2.83 7.60 0.76
C LEU A 57 -3.37 6.55 1.74
N ILE A 58 -4.25 5.65 1.28
CA ILE A 58 -4.75 4.52 2.07
C ILE A 58 -3.58 3.64 2.50
N ASP A 59 -2.71 3.27 1.56
CA ASP A 59 -1.53 2.46 1.83
C ASP A 59 -0.60 3.13 2.86
N GLY A 60 -0.33 4.43 2.70
CA GLY A 60 0.46 5.19 3.67
C GLY A 60 -0.19 5.29 5.07
N PHE A 61 -1.52 5.30 5.16
CA PHE A 61 -2.21 5.20 6.44
C PHE A 61 -2.11 3.80 7.06
N ILE A 62 -2.12 2.74 6.25
CA ILE A 62 -1.87 1.38 6.72
C ILE A 62 -0.42 1.23 7.23
N ASP A 63 0.56 1.74 6.49
CA ASP A 63 1.95 1.76 6.95
C ASP A 63 2.10 2.50 8.29
N ALA A 64 1.46 3.66 8.43
CA ALA A 64 1.47 4.43 9.67
C ALA A 64 0.74 3.69 10.82
N TYR A 65 -0.36 2.99 10.52
CA TYR A 65 -1.06 2.16 11.49
C TYR A 65 -0.18 1.01 11.98
N ASN A 66 0.47 0.30 11.07
CA ASN A 66 1.36 -0.83 11.36
C ASN A 66 2.58 -0.38 12.18
N ALA A 67 3.20 0.74 11.81
CA ALA A 67 4.38 1.26 12.50
C ALA A 67 4.08 1.86 13.88
N PHE A 68 2.98 2.61 14.03
CA PHE A 68 2.70 3.37 15.25
C PHE A 68 1.62 2.76 16.15
N GLY A 69 0.86 1.78 15.66
CA GLY A 69 -0.26 1.17 16.38
C GLY A 69 -1.43 2.13 16.67
N ASN A 70 -1.49 3.29 16.00
CA ASN A 70 -2.52 4.29 16.26
C ASN A 70 -3.78 4.02 15.41
N PRO A 71 -4.92 3.63 16.01
CA PRO A 71 -6.12 3.22 15.27
C PRO A 71 -6.75 4.35 14.44
N SER A 72 -6.42 5.61 14.71
CA SER A 72 -6.91 6.73 13.89
C SER A 72 -6.38 6.70 12.44
N TYR A 73 -5.20 6.10 12.20
CA TYR A 73 -4.70 5.93 10.83
C TYR A 73 -5.52 4.88 10.08
N LEU A 74 -5.79 3.73 10.71
CA LEU A 74 -6.66 2.71 10.13
C LEU A 74 -8.07 3.24 9.85
N GLN A 75 -8.63 4.07 10.75
CA GLN A 75 -9.94 4.67 10.50
C GLN A 75 -9.92 5.60 9.27
N LYS A 76 -8.88 6.43 9.09
CA LYS A 76 -8.74 7.27 7.89
C LYS A 76 -8.60 6.45 6.61
N ALA A 77 -7.87 5.32 6.67
CA ALA A 77 -7.76 4.39 5.54
C ALA A 77 -9.14 3.81 5.17
N LYS A 78 -9.93 3.39 6.16
CA LYS A 78 -11.31 2.90 5.98
C LYS A 78 -12.23 3.98 5.38
N ASP A 79 -12.16 5.20 5.89
CA ASP A 79 -12.98 6.32 5.40
C ASP A 79 -12.66 6.66 3.94
N ALA A 80 -11.36 6.70 3.58
CA ALA A 80 -10.91 6.95 2.21
C ALA A 80 -11.30 5.81 1.26
N MET A 81 -11.12 4.54 1.68
CA MET A 81 -11.54 3.37 0.91
C MET A 81 -13.05 3.38 0.66
N ALA A 82 -13.85 3.62 1.71
CA ALA A 82 -15.31 3.72 1.60
C ALA A 82 -15.73 4.85 0.65
N PHE A 83 -15.03 6.00 0.68
CA PHE A 83 -15.29 7.08 -0.27
C PHE A 83 -15.08 6.61 -1.72
N LEU A 84 -13.93 5.99 -2.02
CA LEU A 84 -13.61 5.51 -3.37
C LEU A 84 -14.63 4.47 -3.84
N LEU A 85 -15.01 3.52 -2.99
CA LEU A 85 -15.97 2.49 -3.34
C LEU A 85 -17.39 3.04 -3.60
N ASN A 86 -17.79 4.08 -2.87
CA ASN A 86 -19.12 4.67 -3.02
C ASN A 86 -19.24 5.67 -4.18
N ASN A 87 -18.13 6.32 -4.56
CA ASN A 87 -18.17 7.47 -5.48
C ASN A 87 -17.32 7.28 -6.74
N ALA A 88 -16.26 6.48 -6.66
CA ALA A 88 -15.27 6.32 -7.71
C ALA A 88 -15.23 4.91 -8.32
N TYR A 89 -16.00 3.95 -7.79
CA TYR A 89 -16.09 2.58 -8.29
C TYR A 89 -17.56 2.20 -8.56
N THR A 90 -17.89 1.85 -9.80
CA THR A 90 -19.26 1.44 -10.17
C THR A 90 -19.22 0.48 -11.34
N ASN A 91 -20.00 -0.61 -11.29
CA ASN A 91 -20.08 -1.62 -12.36
C ASN A 91 -18.69 -2.13 -12.80
N ASN A 92 -17.82 -2.43 -11.85
CA ASN A 92 -16.45 -2.87 -12.11
C ASN A 92 -15.63 -1.87 -12.94
N ARG A 93 -15.94 -0.57 -12.83
CA ARG A 93 -15.19 0.52 -13.46
C ARG A 93 -14.81 1.56 -12.42
N LEU A 94 -13.52 1.88 -12.39
CA LEU A 94 -13.00 3.03 -11.66
C LEU A 94 -13.06 4.29 -12.52
N VAL A 95 -13.20 5.42 -11.86
CA VAL A 95 -12.94 6.74 -12.45
C VAL A 95 -11.59 7.25 -11.99
N HIS A 96 -10.85 7.94 -12.86
CA HIS A 96 -9.53 8.47 -12.51
C HIS A 96 -9.65 9.65 -11.54
N SER A 97 -10.54 10.59 -11.86
CA SER A 97 -10.77 11.80 -11.06
C SER A 97 -12.24 11.96 -10.78
N TYR A 98 -12.58 11.95 -9.49
CA TYR A 98 -13.90 12.27 -8.99
C TYR A 98 -14.01 13.75 -8.61
N LYS A 99 -15.05 14.40 -9.12
CA LYS A 99 -15.52 15.70 -8.64
C LYS A 99 -17.04 15.76 -8.73
N GLU A 100 -17.68 16.26 -7.67
CA GLU A 100 -19.14 16.37 -7.61
C GLU A 100 -19.67 17.23 -8.78
N GLY A 101 -20.75 16.77 -9.41
CA GLY A 101 -21.38 17.47 -10.54
C GLY A 101 -20.54 17.54 -11.83
N SER A 102 -19.39 16.86 -11.89
CA SER A 102 -18.48 16.89 -13.04
C SER A 102 -18.59 15.64 -13.91
N LYS A 103 -18.18 15.74 -15.18
CA LYS A 103 -18.00 14.56 -16.03
C LYS A 103 -16.82 13.76 -15.51
N GLN A 104 -17.08 12.51 -15.14
CA GLN A 104 -16.04 11.62 -14.65
C GLN A 104 -15.17 11.13 -15.82
N THR A 105 -13.90 10.90 -15.53
CA THR A 105 -12.91 10.36 -16.47
C THR A 105 -12.69 8.90 -16.16
N GLU A 106 -12.58 8.07 -17.20
CA GLU A 106 -12.32 6.64 -17.03
C GLU A 106 -10.99 6.39 -16.33
N GLY A 107 -10.96 5.38 -15.46
CA GLY A 107 -9.77 4.99 -14.71
C GLY A 107 -8.71 4.36 -15.60
N PHE A 108 -7.46 4.61 -15.25
CA PHE A 108 -6.28 4.05 -15.90
C PHE A 108 -5.78 2.83 -15.13
N LEU A 109 -4.86 2.06 -15.73
CA LEU A 109 -4.19 0.93 -15.06
C LEU A 109 -3.69 1.29 -13.66
N GLU A 110 -3.15 2.50 -13.50
CA GLU A 110 -2.66 3.05 -12.24
C GLU A 110 -3.71 3.08 -11.13
N ASP A 111 -4.95 3.48 -11.47
CA ASP A 111 -6.03 3.57 -10.50
C ASP A 111 -6.41 2.17 -9.98
N TYR A 112 -6.50 1.18 -10.87
CA TYR A 112 -6.81 -0.21 -10.49
C TYR A 112 -5.64 -0.87 -9.75
N ALA A 113 -4.41 -0.70 -10.24
CA ALA A 113 -3.22 -1.33 -9.65
C ALA A 113 -3.00 -0.84 -8.22
N PHE A 114 -3.10 0.48 -8.01
CA PHE A 114 -2.86 1.06 -6.69
C PHE A 114 -4.01 0.76 -5.73
N LEU A 115 -5.26 0.79 -6.21
CA LEU A 115 -6.40 0.43 -5.35
C LEU A 115 -6.34 -1.05 -4.97
N SER A 116 -5.97 -1.94 -5.88
CA SER A 116 -5.74 -3.36 -5.58
C SER A 116 -4.68 -3.53 -4.50
N LYS A 117 -3.53 -2.86 -4.63
CA LYS A 117 -2.49 -2.89 -3.60
C LYS A 117 -3.02 -2.41 -2.25
N ALA A 118 -3.69 -1.27 -2.24
CA ALA A 118 -4.28 -0.71 -1.02
C ALA A 118 -5.33 -1.66 -0.40
N SER A 119 -6.09 -2.38 -1.20
CA SER A 119 -7.02 -3.42 -0.72
C SER A 119 -6.28 -4.59 -0.07
N LEU A 120 -5.18 -5.06 -0.64
CA LEU A 120 -4.35 -6.11 -0.01
C LEU A 120 -3.72 -5.64 1.31
N SER A 121 -3.21 -4.40 1.36
CA SER A 121 -2.72 -3.79 2.60
C SER A 121 -3.82 -3.67 3.67
N MET A 122 -5.03 -3.27 3.27
CA MET A 122 -6.20 -3.21 4.16
C MET A 122 -6.56 -4.60 4.69
N TYR A 123 -6.50 -5.63 3.84
CA TYR A 123 -6.72 -7.01 4.26
C TYR A 123 -5.68 -7.44 5.30
N ALA A 124 -4.39 -7.25 5.04
CA ALA A 124 -3.32 -7.63 5.98
C ALA A 124 -3.51 -6.95 7.36
N ALA A 125 -3.89 -5.67 7.38
CA ALA A 125 -4.09 -4.92 8.61
C ALA A 125 -5.39 -5.25 9.38
N THR A 126 -6.43 -5.75 8.70
CA THR A 126 -7.78 -5.91 9.31
C THR A 126 -8.27 -7.35 9.39
N LEU A 127 -7.70 -8.26 8.60
CA LEU A 127 -8.19 -9.61 8.35
C LEU A 127 -9.59 -9.67 7.73
N ASP A 128 -10.10 -8.55 7.21
CA ASP A 128 -11.40 -8.48 6.56
C ASP A 128 -11.27 -8.94 5.09
N THR A 129 -11.81 -10.12 4.79
CA THR A 129 -11.69 -10.77 3.48
C THR A 129 -12.35 -9.99 2.36
N THR A 130 -13.26 -9.06 2.66
CA THR A 130 -13.87 -8.21 1.63
C THR A 130 -12.83 -7.35 0.90
N TYR A 131 -11.75 -6.94 1.57
CA TYR A 131 -10.66 -6.24 0.91
C TYR A 131 -9.79 -7.17 0.07
N LEU A 132 -9.57 -8.41 0.50
CA LEU A 132 -8.87 -9.42 -0.32
C LEU A 132 -9.65 -9.72 -1.60
N GLU A 133 -10.95 -9.92 -1.49
CA GLU A 133 -11.87 -10.14 -2.63
C GLU A 133 -11.86 -8.94 -3.58
N LEU A 134 -11.90 -7.72 -3.04
CA LEU A 134 -11.80 -6.50 -3.83
C LEU A 134 -10.47 -6.43 -4.60
N GLY A 135 -9.33 -6.64 -3.93
CA GLY A 135 -8.01 -6.64 -4.56
C GLY A 135 -7.92 -7.65 -5.71
N ASN A 136 -8.36 -8.88 -5.46
CA ASN A 136 -8.39 -9.93 -6.48
C ASN A 136 -9.32 -9.58 -7.66
N SER A 137 -10.49 -8.97 -7.39
CA SER A 137 -11.42 -8.54 -8.43
C SER A 137 -10.84 -7.43 -9.32
N LEU A 138 -10.09 -6.49 -8.72
CA LEU A 138 -9.41 -5.41 -9.45
C LEU A 138 -8.29 -5.98 -10.32
N MET A 139 -7.55 -6.97 -9.83
CA MET A 139 -6.53 -7.68 -10.62
C MET A 139 -7.12 -8.46 -11.80
N THR A 140 -8.27 -9.09 -11.60
CA THR A 140 -9.01 -9.74 -12.70
C THR A 140 -9.41 -8.72 -13.78
N ILE A 141 -9.88 -7.53 -13.39
CA ILE A 141 -10.20 -6.44 -14.32
C ILE A 141 -8.95 -5.94 -15.06
N ILE A 142 -7.81 -5.84 -14.35
CA ILE A 142 -6.54 -5.44 -14.94
C ILE A 142 -6.11 -6.40 -16.06
N GLN A 143 -6.18 -7.70 -15.79
CA GLN A 143 -5.88 -8.75 -16.77
C GLN A 143 -6.82 -8.70 -17.98
N ASP A 144 -8.12 -8.61 -17.74
CA ASP A 144 -9.12 -8.57 -18.82
C ASP A 144 -8.97 -7.35 -19.74
N ARG A 145 -8.72 -6.16 -19.17
CA ARG A 145 -8.85 -4.90 -19.91
C ARG A 145 -7.54 -4.26 -20.34
N PHE A 146 -6.47 -4.46 -19.58
CA PHE A 146 -5.22 -3.73 -19.77
C PHE A 146 -4.08 -4.60 -20.28
N GLU A 147 -4.19 -5.92 -20.23
CA GLU A 147 -3.12 -6.81 -20.68
C GLU A 147 -2.75 -6.55 -22.15
N ASP A 148 -1.45 -6.59 -22.42
CA ASP A 148 -0.88 -6.56 -23.75
C ASP A 148 0.08 -7.74 -23.92
N GLU A 149 -0.44 -8.82 -24.49
CA GLU A 149 0.29 -10.08 -24.70
C GLU A 149 1.61 -9.86 -25.47
N SER A 150 1.65 -8.88 -26.38
CA SER A 150 2.83 -8.62 -27.21
C SER A 150 4.04 -8.09 -26.43
N SER A 151 3.79 -7.36 -25.35
CA SER A 151 4.83 -6.83 -24.46
C SER A 151 5.01 -7.67 -23.19
N GLY A 152 4.06 -8.56 -22.89
CA GLY A 152 3.99 -9.26 -21.61
C GLY A 152 3.57 -8.36 -20.43
N MET A 153 3.21 -7.11 -20.70
CA MET A 153 2.93 -6.04 -19.73
C MET A 153 1.49 -5.54 -19.87
N PHE A 154 1.14 -4.48 -19.12
CA PHE A 154 -0.18 -3.86 -19.12
C PHE A 154 -0.12 -2.43 -19.68
N ARG A 155 -1.09 -2.12 -20.55
CA ARG A 155 -1.32 -0.80 -21.13
C ARG A 155 -1.82 0.17 -20.07
N TYR A 156 -1.48 1.44 -20.21
CA TYR A 156 -1.93 2.48 -19.28
C TYR A 156 -3.44 2.78 -19.40
N ASN A 157 -3.97 2.75 -20.64
CA ASN A 157 -5.38 2.96 -20.94
C ASN A 157 -6.00 1.69 -21.52
N GLU A 158 -7.29 1.47 -21.27
CA GLU A 158 -8.08 0.42 -21.94
C GLU A 158 -8.24 0.74 -23.44
N ASP A 159 -8.51 2.02 -23.75
CA ASP A 159 -8.83 2.51 -25.09
C ASP A 159 -7.64 2.41 -26.07
N ASN A 160 -7.94 1.96 -27.29
CA ASN A 160 -7.03 1.86 -28.42
C ASN A 160 -7.09 3.08 -29.36
N SER A 161 -7.81 4.14 -28.99
CA SER A 161 -7.92 5.37 -29.79
C SER A 161 -6.60 6.11 -29.96
N LEU A 162 -5.61 5.86 -29.11
CA LEU A 162 -4.27 6.40 -29.25
C LEU A 162 -3.48 5.62 -30.32
N ILE A 163 -2.76 6.35 -31.18
CA ILE A 163 -1.90 5.78 -32.23
C ILE A 163 -0.81 4.88 -31.63
N SER A 164 -0.28 5.24 -30.45
CA SER A 164 0.73 4.46 -29.72
C SER A 164 0.18 3.95 -28.39
N LYS A 165 0.35 2.65 -28.15
CA LYS A 165 0.11 2.05 -26.83
C LYS A 165 1.10 2.62 -25.82
N ILE A 166 0.59 3.09 -24.68
CA ILE A 166 1.42 3.57 -23.58
C ILE A 166 1.57 2.43 -22.57
N ILE A 167 2.79 2.02 -22.28
CA ILE A 167 3.12 1.04 -21.24
C ILE A 167 4.11 1.72 -20.30
N LYS A 168 3.63 2.11 -19.12
CA LYS A 168 4.45 2.78 -18.11
C LYS A 168 5.16 1.75 -17.25
N THR A 169 6.49 1.71 -17.32
CA THR A 169 7.32 0.74 -16.58
C THR A 169 8.28 1.40 -15.61
N ASP A 170 8.60 2.68 -15.80
CA ASP A 170 9.48 3.46 -14.94
C ASP A 170 8.69 4.12 -13.80
N ASP A 171 9.36 4.25 -12.67
CA ASP A 171 8.94 5.06 -11.54
C ASP A 171 9.20 6.54 -11.84
N GLY A 172 8.20 7.38 -11.62
CA GLY A 172 8.30 8.82 -11.76
C GLY A 172 7.97 9.52 -10.46
N VAL A 173 7.06 10.50 -10.51
CA VAL A 173 6.46 11.08 -9.31
C VAL A 173 5.63 10.04 -8.54
N LEU A 174 5.11 9.04 -9.26
CA LEU A 174 4.37 7.90 -8.73
C LEU A 174 5.11 6.60 -9.10
N PRO A 175 4.89 5.51 -8.33
CA PRO A 175 5.31 4.17 -8.72
C PRO A 175 4.85 3.79 -10.13
N SER A 176 5.62 2.96 -10.82
CA SER A 176 5.16 2.35 -12.06
C SER A 176 3.92 1.48 -11.79
N PRO A 177 2.82 1.67 -12.52
CA PRO A 177 1.64 0.84 -12.36
C PRO A 177 1.90 -0.62 -12.75
N ASN A 178 2.77 -0.88 -13.73
CA ASN A 178 3.14 -2.25 -14.09
C ASN A 178 3.92 -2.96 -12.96
N THR A 179 4.76 -2.25 -12.22
CA THR A 179 5.42 -2.85 -11.06
C THR A 179 4.44 -3.18 -9.96
N ILE A 180 3.50 -2.27 -9.68
CA ILE A 180 2.49 -2.52 -8.65
C ILE A 180 1.61 -3.72 -9.03
N VAL A 181 1.26 -3.86 -10.32
CA VAL A 181 0.59 -5.07 -10.81
C VAL A 181 1.42 -6.33 -10.56
N ALA A 182 2.72 -6.31 -10.87
CA ALA A 182 3.59 -7.45 -10.63
C ALA A 182 3.74 -7.79 -9.13
N GLN A 183 3.77 -6.77 -8.25
CA GLN A 183 3.77 -6.96 -6.80
C GLN A 183 2.45 -7.55 -6.30
N ASN A 184 1.30 -7.08 -6.80
CA ASN A 184 0.00 -7.64 -6.46
C ASN A 184 -0.14 -9.10 -6.93
N LEU A 185 0.38 -9.44 -8.11
CA LEU A 185 0.43 -10.82 -8.61
C LEU A 185 1.28 -11.73 -7.73
N LEU A 186 2.43 -11.22 -7.24
CA LEU A 186 3.26 -11.96 -6.29
C LEU A 186 2.47 -12.26 -5.00
N GLU A 187 1.87 -11.23 -4.42
CA GLU A 187 1.13 -11.33 -3.15
C GLU A 187 -0.10 -12.24 -3.27
N LEU A 188 -0.93 -12.06 -4.30
CA LEU A 188 -2.07 -12.91 -4.58
C LEU A 188 -1.65 -14.34 -4.94
N GLY A 189 -0.56 -14.51 -5.69
CA GLY A 189 0.01 -15.82 -5.99
C GLY A 189 0.36 -16.61 -4.73
N HIS A 190 0.91 -15.95 -3.70
CA HIS A 190 1.16 -16.58 -2.40
C HIS A 190 -0.12 -16.81 -1.59
N LEU A 191 -1.08 -15.87 -1.60
CA LEU A 191 -2.35 -16.01 -0.86
C LEU A 191 -3.23 -17.15 -1.40
N TYR A 192 -3.26 -17.34 -2.72
CA TYR A 192 -4.09 -18.33 -3.40
C TYR A 192 -3.31 -19.58 -3.83
N TYR A 193 -1.99 -19.65 -3.59
CA TYR A 193 -1.09 -20.64 -4.19
C TYR A 193 -1.25 -20.78 -5.71
N ASP A 194 -1.44 -19.64 -6.39
CA ASP A 194 -1.60 -19.56 -7.83
C ASP A 194 -0.24 -19.37 -8.51
N THR A 195 0.31 -20.48 -9.01
CA THR A 195 1.61 -20.48 -9.69
C THR A 195 1.61 -19.65 -10.97
N ALA A 196 0.47 -19.52 -11.66
CA ALA A 196 0.41 -18.73 -12.90
C ALA A 196 0.60 -17.23 -12.60
N GLN A 197 0.08 -16.74 -11.47
CA GLN A 197 0.31 -15.37 -11.03
C GLN A 197 1.77 -15.13 -10.60
N LEU A 198 2.36 -16.08 -9.88
CA LEU A 198 3.78 -16.03 -9.50
C LEU A 198 4.69 -16.00 -10.74
N ASP A 199 4.43 -16.88 -11.72
CA ASP A 199 5.19 -16.96 -12.98
C ASP A 199 5.04 -15.66 -13.81
N LYS A 200 3.84 -15.07 -13.82
CA LYS A 200 3.59 -13.80 -14.52
C LYS A 200 4.35 -12.65 -13.86
N ALA A 201 4.33 -12.53 -12.53
CA ALA A 201 5.09 -11.54 -11.79
C ALA A 201 6.60 -11.66 -12.09
N GLN A 202 7.13 -12.89 -12.07
CA GLN A 202 8.53 -13.16 -12.40
C GLN A 202 8.86 -12.81 -13.85
N SER A 203 7.99 -13.16 -14.80
CA SER A 203 8.20 -12.87 -16.22
C SER A 203 8.22 -11.37 -16.51
N MET A 204 7.34 -10.60 -15.87
CA MET A 204 7.33 -9.13 -15.96
C MET A 204 8.63 -8.54 -15.40
N MET A 205 9.10 -9.03 -14.25
CA MET A 205 10.37 -8.62 -13.65
C MET A 205 11.55 -8.91 -14.59
N ILE A 206 11.64 -10.12 -15.15
CA ILE A 206 12.70 -10.50 -16.09
C ILE A 206 12.72 -9.58 -17.31
N THR A 207 11.54 -9.23 -17.83
CA THR A 207 11.40 -8.35 -19.00
C THR A 207 11.97 -6.95 -18.74
N ILE A 208 11.92 -6.46 -17.50
CA ILE A 208 12.42 -5.11 -17.17
C ILE A 208 13.92 -5.07 -16.84
N LEU A 209 14.57 -6.21 -16.58
CA LEU A 209 15.96 -6.27 -16.09
C LEU A 209 16.94 -5.40 -16.87
N PRO A 210 16.96 -5.39 -18.22
CA PRO A 210 17.90 -4.55 -18.97
C PRO A 210 17.74 -3.05 -18.68
N ARG A 211 16.51 -2.59 -18.40
CA ARG A 211 16.22 -1.18 -18.08
C ARG A 211 16.62 -0.83 -16.64
N VAL A 212 16.45 -1.78 -15.72
CA VAL A 212 16.91 -1.61 -14.33
C VAL A 212 18.43 -1.47 -14.28
N GLU A 213 19.16 -2.26 -15.08
CA GLU A 213 20.62 -2.16 -15.20
C GLU A 213 21.08 -0.81 -15.76
N GLU A 214 20.34 -0.25 -16.73
CA GLU A 214 20.67 1.05 -17.34
C GLU A 214 20.36 2.24 -16.42
N ALA A 215 19.23 2.19 -15.69
CA ALA A 215 18.71 3.35 -14.97
C ALA A 215 18.02 2.98 -13.63
N MET A 216 18.70 2.24 -12.76
CA MET A 216 18.16 1.72 -11.49
C MET A 216 17.34 2.72 -10.64
N ASN A 217 17.73 4.00 -10.61
CA ASN A 217 17.03 5.06 -9.87
C ASN A 217 15.59 5.29 -10.36
N ASN A 218 15.28 4.97 -11.61
CA ASN A 218 13.95 5.09 -12.21
C ASN A 218 13.14 3.79 -12.09
N TYR A 219 13.68 2.76 -11.44
CA TYR A 219 13.07 1.43 -11.31
C TYR A 219 13.23 0.87 -9.89
N ALA A 220 13.11 1.74 -8.88
CA ALA A 220 13.24 1.39 -7.48
C ALA A 220 12.18 0.36 -7.04
N GLN A 221 10.94 0.50 -7.52
CA GLN A 221 9.88 -0.46 -7.20
C GLN A 221 10.14 -1.82 -7.83
N TRP A 222 10.71 -1.86 -9.04
CA TRP A 222 11.09 -3.13 -9.66
C TRP A 222 12.24 -3.77 -8.92
N SER A 223 13.19 -2.96 -8.44
CA SER A 223 14.28 -3.43 -7.58
C SER A 223 13.74 -4.04 -6.28
N SER A 224 12.65 -3.50 -5.70
CA SER A 224 11.97 -4.11 -4.56
C SER A 224 11.37 -5.48 -4.90
N LEU A 225 10.72 -5.63 -6.06
CA LEU A 225 10.22 -6.92 -6.53
C LEU A 225 11.38 -7.92 -6.81
N MET A 226 12.49 -7.43 -7.36
CA MET A 226 13.70 -8.23 -7.56
C MET A 226 14.27 -8.74 -6.24
N LEU A 227 14.29 -7.90 -5.19
CA LEU A 227 14.72 -8.33 -3.86
C LEU A 227 13.78 -9.40 -3.29
N ALA A 228 12.47 -9.26 -3.47
CA ALA A 228 11.49 -10.25 -3.06
C ALA A 228 11.63 -11.60 -3.80
N THR A 229 12.17 -11.59 -5.02
CA THR A 229 12.37 -12.79 -5.85
C THR A 229 13.76 -13.41 -5.69
N ALA A 230 14.79 -12.59 -5.46
CA ALA A 230 16.20 -13.02 -5.38
C ALA A 230 16.59 -13.52 -3.98
N PHE A 231 15.90 -13.04 -2.95
CA PHE A 231 16.07 -13.49 -1.58
C PHE A 231 14.85 -14.29 -1.13
N PRO A 232 14.96 -15.06 -0.02
CA PRO A 232 13.81 -15.78 0.51
C PRO A 232 12.60 -14.88 0.72
N PHE A 233 11.46 -15.29 0.16
CA PHE A 233 10.15 -14.70 0.42
C PHE A 233 9.41 -15.59 1.43
N TYR A 234 9.14 -15.04 2.61
CA TYR A 234 8.52 -15.78 3.69
C TYR A 234 7.00 -15.59 3.71
N GLU A 235 6.29 -16.64 4.09
CA GLU A 235 4.88 -16.56 4.46
C GLU A 235 4.79 -16.68 5.98
N VAL A 236 4.35 -15.61 6.64
CA VAL A 236 4.12 -15.57 8.09
C VAL A 236 2.62 -15.51 8.31
N VAL A 237 2.04 -16.67 8.61
CA VAL A 237 0.59 -16.87 8.62
C VAL A 237 0.11 -17.08 10.04
N VAL A 238 -0.83 -16.25 10.49
CA VAL A 238 -1.36 -16.32 11.87
C VAL A 238 -2.81 -16.77 11.85
N VAL A 239 -3.10 -17.91 12.46
CA VAL A 239 -4.44 -18.52 12.42
C VAL A 239 -4.94 -18.80 13.84
N GLY A 240 -6.13 -18.30 14.17
CA GLY A 240 -6.82 -18.53 15.44
C GLY A 240 -7.36 -17.25 16.10
N PRO A 241 -8.07 -17.38 17.24
CA PRO A 241 -8.84 -16.27 17.83
C PRO A 241 -8.05 -14.98 18.10
N ASN A 242 -6.75 -15.07 18.39
CA ASN A 242 -5.88 -13.93 18.70
C ASN A 242 -5.08 -13.41 17.49
N ALA A 243 -5.40 -13.82 16.26
CA ALA A 243 -4.61 -13.51 15.07
C ALA A 243 -4.34 -12.01 14.89
N SER A 244 -5.37 -11.16 15.03
CA SER A 244 -5.23 -9.70 14.89
C SER A 244 -4.22 -9.11 15.88
N SER A 245 -4.15 -9.59 17.13
CA SER A 245 -3.19 -9.11 18.13
C SER A 245 -1.75 -9.49 17.76
N LEU A 246 -1.53 -10.75 17.37
CA LEU A 246 -0.19 -11.24 17.01
C LEU A 246 0.31 -10.61 15.70
N ILE A 247 -0.57 -10.33 14.74
CA ILE A 247 -0.22 -9.59 13.52
C ILE A 247 0.17 -8.15 13.85
N SER A 248 -0.59 -7.48 14.73
CA SER A 248 -0.21 -6.14 15.19
C SER A 248 1.15 -6.11 15.90
N GLU A 249 1.52 -7.19 16.60
CA GLU A 249 2.87 -7.35 17.16
C GLU A 249 3.92 -7.58 16.07
N LEU A 250 3.66 -8.46 15.10
CA LEU A 250 4.58 -8.73 13.98
C LEU A 250 4.86 -7.47 13.14
N HIS A 251 3.86 -6.63 12.91
CA HIS A 251 4.02 -5.37 12.16
C HIS A 251 4.89 -4.32 12.85
N LYS A 252 5.16 -4.45 14.16
CA LYS A 252 6.14 -3.59 14.86
C LYS A 252 7.57 -4.00 14.58
N GLU A 253 7.78 -5.23 14.12
CA GLU A 253 9.08 -5.74 13.71
C GLU A 253 9.30 -5.47 12.22
N TYR A 254 10.56 -5.19 11.86
CA TYR A 254 10.92 -5.06 10.46
C TYR A 254 11.20 -6.44 9.85
N ILE A 255 10.21 -6.97 9.11
CA ILE A 255 10.28 -8.27 8.42
C ILE A 255 10.25 -8.03 6.91
N PRO A 256 11.40 -7.79 6.26
CA PRO A 256 11.44 -7.60 4.81
C PRO A 256 11.17 -8.92 4.08
N ASN A 257 10.68 -8.84 2.85
CA ASN A 257 10.40 -9.98 1.98
C ASN A 257 9.52 -11.04 2.66
N ALA A 258 8.42 -10.61 3.27
CA ALA A 258 7.45 -11.50 3.84
C ALA A 258 6.03 -11.07 3.54
N LEU A 259 5.18 -12.04 3.23
CA LEU A 259 3.73 -11.93 3.32
C LEU A 259 3.33 -12.20 4.77
N ILE A 260 2.75 -11.20 5.45
CA ILE A 260 2.11 -11.38 6.76
C ILE A 260 0.61 -11.44 6.51
N ALA A 261 -0.01 -12.56 6.87
CA ALA A 261 -1.42 -12.79 6.65
C ALA A 261 -2.04 -13.51 7.85
N GLY A 262 -3.36 -13.48 7.99
CA GLY A 262 -4.00 -14.27 9.02
C GLY A 262 -5.51 -14.39 8.91
N SER A 263 -6.04 -15.24 9.78
CA SER A 263 -7.47 -15.48 9.90
C SER A 263 -7.83 -15.77 11.36
N SER A 264 -8.84 -15.08 11.87
CA SER A 264 -9.36 -15.35 13.22
C SER A 264 -10.24 -16.59 13.29
N THR A 265 -10.65 -17.12 12.14
CA THR A 265 -11.55 -18.28 11.99
C THR A 265 -10.99 -19.26 10.97
N GLN A 266 -11.62 -20.43 10.87
CA GLN A 266 -11.38 -21.32 9.73
C GLN A 266 -11.65 -20.58 8.42
N SER A 267 -10.80 -20.82 7.42
CA SER A 267 -10.88 -20.21 6.11
C SER A 267 -10.51 -21.23 5.04
N GLU A 268 -11.22 -21.17 3.91
CA GLU A 268 -11.01 -22.02 2.74
C GLU A 268 -9.95 -21.43 1.77
N LEU A 269 -9.34 -20.29 2.10
CA LEU A 269 -8.26 -19.75 1.28
C LEU A 269 -7.07 -20.72 1.35
N PRO A 270 -6.43 -21.08 0.21
CA PRO A 270 -5.36 -22.07 0.17
C PRO A 270 -4.22 -21.82 1.19
N LEU A 271 -3.86 -20.57 1.44
CA LEU A 271 -2.85 -20.22 2.44
C LEU A 271 -3.19 -20.67 3.88
N TYR A 272 -4.48 -20.84 4.21
CA TYR A 272 -4.95 -21.21 5.55
C TYR A 272 -5.38 -22.68 5.68
N GLU A 273 -5.31 -23.46 4.59
CA GLU A 273 -5.70 -24.87 4.58
C GLU A 273 -4.93 -25.65 5.65
N ASP A 274 -5.65 -26.44 6.46
CA ASP A 274 -5.13 -27.25 7.57
C ASP A 274 -4.35 -26.47 8.66
N ARG A 275 -4.60 -25.16 8.83
CA ARG A 275 -3.90 -24.31 9.83
C ARG A 275 -4.76 -23.85 11.00
N TYR A 276 -6.07 -24.06 10.97
CA TYR A 276 -6.97 -23.66 12.06
C TYR A 276 -7.19 -24.78 13.07
N PHE A 277 -6.93 -24.49 14.34
CA PHE A 277 -7.20 -25.39 15.47
C PHE A 277 -7.95 -24.61 16.57
N GLU A 278 -8.96 -25.23 17.18
CA GLU A 278 -9.82 -24.56 18.17
C GLU A 278 -9.13 -24.29 19.51
N ASP A 279 -8.01 -24.95 19.78
CA ASP A 279 -7.30 -24.91 21.06
C ASP A 279 -6.34 -23.72 21.20
N GLY A 280 -6.06 -22.98 20.13
CA GLY A 280 -5.05 -21.93 20.19
C GLY A 280 -5.01 -20.97 19.00
N THR A 281 -3.99 -20.13 19.01
CA THR A 281 -3.61 -19.29 17.87
C THR A 281 -2.17 -19.59 17.52
N TYR A 282 -1.94 -19.93 16.26
CA TYR A 282 -0.67 -20.45 15.78
C TYR A 282 -0.12 -19.55 14.68
N ILE A 283 1.20 -19.35 14.73
CA ILE A 283 1.99 -18.65 13.74
C ILE A 283 2.78 -19.70 12.96
N TYR A 284 2.59 -19.70 11.64
CA TYR A 284 3.28 -20.57 10.70
C TYR A 284 4.30 -19.72 9.94
N VAL A 285 5.56 -20.13 9.95
CA VAL A 285 6.62 -19.51 9.14
C VAL A 285 6.99 -20.50 8.04
N CYS A 286 6.66 -20.13 6.81
CA CYS A 286 6.87 -20.95 5.63
C CYS A 286 7.80 -20.27 4.62
N PHE A 287 8.50 -21.11 3.86
CA PHE A 287 9.36 -20.71 2.75
C PHE A 287 9.34 -21.83 1.71
N ASN A 288 9.09 -21.50 0.44
CA ASN A 288 9.02 -22.47 -0.67
C ASN A 288 8.17 -23.71 -0.36
N ASN A 289 6.90 -23.50 0.02
CA ASN A 289 5.95 -24.56 0.39
C ASN A 289 6.39 -25.45 1.57
N THR A 290 7.42 -25.05 2.32
CA THR A 290 7.90 -25.76 3.51
C THR A 290 7.71 -24.89 4.74
N CYS A 291 6.93 -25.36 5.70
CA CYS A 291 6.71 -24.68 6.97
C CYS A 291 7.56 -25.29 8.09
N LYS A 292 7.99 -24.46 9.04
CA LYS A 292 8.44 -24.94 10.35
C LYS A 292 7.22 -25.39 11.17
N LEU A 293 7.48 -26.05 12.32
CA LEU A 293 6.42 -26.32 13.29
C LEU A 293 5.76 -25.02 13.75
N PRO A 294 4.42 -24.96 13.88
CA PRO A 294 3.73 -23.76 14.33
C PRO A 294 4.17 -23.36 15.74
N VAL A 295 4.14 -22.05 16.00
CA VAL A 295 4.50 -21.47 17.30
C VAL A 295 3.40 -20.51 17.77
N GLU A 296 3.30 -20.28 19.07
CA GLU A 296 2.23 -19.45 19.65
C GLU A 296 2.66 -17.99 19.89
N THR A 297 3.95 -17.67 19.75
CA THR A 297 4.49 -16.34 20.08
C THR A 297 5.26 -15.72 18.92
N THR A 298 5.16 -14.38 18.79
CA THR A 298 5.88 -13.60 17.78
C THR A 298 7.40 -13.72 17.91
N SER A 299 7.92 -13.78 19.13
CA SER A 299 9.34 -14.01 19.41
C SER A 299 9.85 -15.33 18.82
N ASP A 300 9.07 -16.40 18.93
CA ASP A 300 9.43 -17.71 18.41
C ASP A 300 9.40 -17.73 16.88
N ALA A 301 8.39 -17.09 16.28
CA ALA A 301 8.29 -16.91 14.83
C ALA A 301 9.50 -16.12 14.28
N MET A 302 9.92 -15.06 14.97
CA MET A 302 11.12 -14.29 14.62
C MET A 302 12.40 -15.12 14.72
N ARG A 303 12.49 -16.08 15.67
CA ARG A 303 13.61 -17.04 15.71
C ARG A 303 13.58 -18.00 14.53
N GLN A 304 12.40 -18.45 14.10
CA GLN A 304 12.26 -19.31 12.92
C GLN A 304 12.68 -18.60 11.63
N LEU A 305 12.26 -17.35 11.42
CA LEU A 305 12.66 -16.53 10.26
C LEU A 305 14.19 -16.44 10.14
N ARG A 306 14.88 -16.12 11.24
CA ARG A 306 16.36 -16.04 11.28
C ARG A 306 17.04 -17.39 11.04
N SER A 307 16.36 -18.50 11.29
CA SER A 307 16.93 -19.84 11.07
C SER A 307 17.02 -20.21 9.59
N PHE A 308 16.12 -19.68 8.75
CA PHE A 308 16.17 -19.89 7.30
C PHE A 308 17.33 -19.14 6.64
N GLN A 309 17.75 -18.01 7.19
CA GLN A 309 18.83 -17.17 6.64
C GLN A 309 20.25 -17.71 6.92
N ARG A 310 20.38 -18.77 7.72
CA ARG A 310 21.68 -19.33 8.16
C ARG A 310 22.11 -20.59 7.41
N ASN A 311 21.30 -21.06 6.46
CA ASN A 311 21.60 -22.19 5.58
C ASN A 311 21.82 -21.69 4.15
#